data_AF-A0A1A9I3N8-F1
#
_entry.id   AF-A0A1A9I3N8-F1
#
_cell.length_a   1.000
_cell.length_b   1.000
_cell.length_c   1.000
_cell.angle_alpha   90.00
_cell.angle_beta   90.00
_cell.angle_gamma   90.00
#
_symmetry.space_group_name_H-M   'P 1'
#
loop_
_entity.id
_entity.type
_entity.pdbx_description
1 polymer ?
#
loop_
_entity_poly.entity_id
_entity_poly.type
_entity_poly.pdbx_seq_one_letter_code
_entity_poly.pdbx_strand_id
1 'polypeptide(L)'
;MKRNYLADLHEIKEAARQEIAQIVMQKKSIILFSATGDEDEEWTADIYDDIPDFPFYSKYGYVDYAAIKEIHLRGKYIEITGILKGDSYPEEIKVQLSELDIYCSAALADYLLTKEAAPAL
;
A
#
# COMPACT_ATOMS: atom_id res chain seq x y z
N MET A 1 15.47 -14.60 27.67
CA MET A 1 14.50 -13.49 27.80
C MET A 1 13.15 -13.97 27.30
N LYS A 2 12.06 -13.73 28.03
CA LYS A 2 10.71 -13.97 27.49
C LYS A 2 10.45 -12.87 26.46
N ARG A 3 10.48 -13.23 25.17
CA ARG A 3 9.96 -12.34 24.12
C ARG A 3 8.49 -12.09 24.39
N ASN A 4 8.07 -10.83 24.30
CA ASN A 4 6.67 -10.43 24.43
C ASN A 4 6.10 -10.35 23.02
N TYR A 5 5.04 -11.12 22.75
CA TYR A 5 4.37 -11.17 21.45
C TYR A 5 4.09 -9.77 20.86
N LEU A 6 3.69 -8.81 21.70
CA LEU A 6 3.43 -7.43 21.24
C LEU A 6 4.69 -6.68 20.80
N ALA A 7 5.84 -6.97 21.42
CA ALA A 7 7.12 -6.39 21.02
C ALA A 7 7.56 -6.96 19.67
N ASP A 8 7.41 -8.26 19.47
CA ASP A 8 7.75 -8.92 18.20
C ASP A 8 6.88 -8.36 17.05
N LEU A 9 5.58 -8.16 17.27
CA LEU A 9 4.70 -7.51 16.29
C LEU A 9 5.13 -6.06 15.98
N HIS A 10 5.51 -5.29 17.00
CA HIS A 10 6.00 -3.93 16.79
C HIS A 10 7.30 -3.92 15.97
N GLU A 11 8.24 -4.82 16.26
CA GLU A 11 9.48 -4.96 15.49
C GLU A 11 9.21 -5.28 14.02
N ILE A 12 8.29 -6.19 13.73
CA ILE A 12 7.88 -6.52 12.34
C ILE A 12 7.30 -5.29 11.63
N LYS A 13 6.40 -4.56 12.31
CA LYS A 13 5.76 -3.36 11.75
C LYS A 13 6.80 -2.29 11.40
N GLU A 14 7.73 -2.02 12.31
CA GLU A 14 8.76 -1.00 12.09
C GLU A 14 9.80 -1.43 11.05
N ALA A 15 10.19 -2.71 11.01
CA ALA A 15 11.05 -3.24 9.97
C ALA A 15 10.42 -3.08 8.58
N ALA A 16 9.15 -3.49 8.41
CA ALA A 16 8.43 -3.34 7.15
C ALA A 16 8.36 -1.87 6.68
N ARG A 17 8.07 -0.95 7.60
CA ARG A 17 8.03 0.50 7.30
C ARG A 17 9.40 1.05 6.92
N GLN A 18 10.47 0.59 7.56
CA GLN A 18 11.83 1.00 7.21
C GLN A 18 12.19 0.55 5.79
N GLU A 19 11.85 -0.69 5.42
CA GLU A 19 12.08 -1.19 4.06
C GLU A 19 11.31 -0.37 3.02
N ILE A 20 10.00 -0.16 3.22
CA ILE A 20 9.19 0.69 2.35
C ILE A 20 9.81 2.09 2.23
N ALA A 21 10.23 2.68 3.36
CA ALA A 21 10.84 4.00 3.36
C ALA A 21 12.14 4.06 2.55
N GLN A 22 13.01 3.05 2.66
CA GLN A 22 14.25 2.99 1.87
C GLN A 22 13.97 2.95 0.37
N ILE A 23 13.05 2.08 -0.06
CA ILE A 23 12.67 1.93 -1.48
C ILE A 23 12.08 3.25 -1.99
N VAL A 24 11.13 3.83 -1.25
CA VAL A 24 10.46 5.08 -1.64
C VAL A 24 11.42 6.28 -1.61
N MET A 25 12.39 6.31 -0.71
CA MET A 25 13.41 7.37 -0.69
C MET A 25 14.29 7.36 -1.95
N GLN A 26 14.53 6.19 -2.55
CA GLN A 26 15.27 6.06 -3.80
C GLN A 26 14.42 6.46 -5.00
N LYS A 27 13.19 5.94 -5.09
CA LYS A 27 12.31 6.14 -6.26
C LYS A 27 11.52 7.45 -6.25
N LYS A 28 11.33 8.06 -5.07
CA LYS A 28 10.49 9.25 -4.79
C LYS A 28 8.99 9.07 -5.03
N SER A 29 8.62 8.30 -6.05
CA SER A 29 7.26 7.92 -6.39
C SER A 29 7.26 6.48 -6.89
N ILE A 30 6.26 5.71 -6.50
CA ILE A 30 6.01 4.36 -6.99
C ILE A 30 4.53 4.28 -7.37
N ILE A 31 4.25 3.88 -8.61
CA ILE A 31 2.90 3.64 -9.12
C ILE A 31 2.76 2.12 -9.23
N LEU A 32 1.80 1.53 -8.52
CA LEU A 32 1.56 0.08 -8.55
C LEU A 32 0.65 -0.32 -9.70
N PHE A 33 -0.31 0.55 -10.04
CA PHE A 33 -1.17 0.42 -11.21
C PHE A 33 -1.65 1.80 -11.67
N SER A 34 -1.94 1.93 -12.97
CA SER A 34 -2.63 3.11 -13.49
C SER A 34 -4.13 2.92 -13.36
N ALA A 35 -4.81 4.00 -13.01
CA ALA A 35 -6.27 4.07 -12.89
C ALA A 35 -6.75 5.23 -13.80
N THR A 36 -6.23 5.27 -15.03
CA THR A 36 -6.35 6.43 -15.91
C THR A 36 -7.74 6.59 -16.52
N GLY A 37 -8.63 5.60 -16.35
CA GLY A 37 -9.98 5.66 -16.90
C GLY A 37 -10.01 5.58 -18.42
N ASP A 38 -8.93 5.12 -19.06
CA ASP A 38 -8.98 4.68 -20.46
C ASP A 38 -9.88 3.45 -20.53
N GLU A 39 -10.87 3.48 -21.42
CA GLU A 39 -11.85 2.39 -21.61
C GLU A 39 -11.19 1.05 -22.01
N ASP A 40 -9.92 1.09 -22.44
CA ASP A 40 -9.10 -0.07 -22.81
C ASP A 40 -8.21 -0.60 -21.66
N GLU A 41 -8.05 0.15 -20.55
CA GLU A 41 -7.45 -0.36 -19.31
C GLU A 41 -8.56 -1.01 -18.49
N GLU A 42 -8.87 -2.27 -18.80
CA GLU A 42 -9.83 -3.03 -18.00
C GLU A 42 -9.39 -3.00 -16.53
N TRP A 43 -10.26 -2.44 -15.68
CA TRP A 43 -10.25 -2.52 -14.23
C TRP A 43 -10.47 -3.97 -13.81
N THR A 44 -9.56 -4.86 -14.19
CA THR A 44 -9.72 -6.29 -13.96
C THR A 44 -9.62 -6.53 -12.47
N ALA A 45 -10.61 -7.24 -11.91
CA ALA A 45 -10.60 -7.69 -10.52
C ALA A 45 -9.26 -8.36 -10.16
N ASP A 46 -8.63 -9.01 -11.14
CA ASP A 46 -7.35 -9.71 -11.04
C ASP A 46 -6.18 -8.79 -10.62
N ILE A 47 -6.11 -7.54 -11.12
CA ILE A 47 -5.05 -6.59 -10.71
C ILE A 47 -5.16 -6.28 -9.21
N TYR A 48 -6.38 -6.22 -8.69
CA TYR A 48 -6.63 -5.84 -7.32
C TYR A 48 -6.31 -6.95 -6.31
N ASP A 49 -6.36 -8.22 -6.70
CA ASP A 49 -6.13 -9.34 -5.80
C ASP A 49 -4.65 -9.56 -5.49
N ASP A 50 -3.77 -9.17 -6.41
CA ASP A 50 -2.32 -9.26 -6.23
C ASP A 50 -1.70 -8.03 -5.55
N ILE A 51 -2.45 -6.93 -5.45
CA ILE A 51 -1.95 -5.66 -4.92
C ILE A 51 -2.36 -5.51 -3.44
N PRO A 52 -1.43 -5.14 -2.55
CA PRO A 52 -1.75 -4.88 -1.15
C PRO A 52 -2.82 -3.81 -0.99
N ASP A 53 -3.65 -3.93 0.03
CA ASP A 53 -4.70 -2.99 0.38
C ASP A 53 -4.55 -2.48 1.82
N PHE A 54 -5.35 -1.48 2.18
CA PHE A 54 -5.46 -0.99 3.55
C PHE A 54 -6.91 -0.65 3.92
N PRO A 55 -7.29 -0.83 5.20
CA PRO A 55 -8.63 -0.52 5.66
C PRO A 55 -8.83 0.98 5.84
N PHE A 56 -10.04 1.46 5.58
CA PHE A 56 -10.48 2.81 5.90
C PHE A 56 -11.96 2.82 6.29
N TYR A 57 -12.39 3.88 6.97
CA TYR A 57 -13.81 4.07 7.28
C TYR A 57 -14.48 4.85 6.15
N SER A 58 -15.49 4.26 5.51
CA SER A 58 -16.28 4.98 4.51
C SER A 58 -17.21 6.01 5.15
N LYS A 59 -17.78 6.88 4.31
CA LYS A 59 -18.78 7.88 4.72
C LYS A 59 -20.01 7.29 5.41
N TYR A 60 -20.25 5.99 5.25
CA TYR A 60 -21.35 5.24 5.86
C TYR A 60 -20.96 4.55 7.18
N GLY A 61 -19.71 4.67 7.62
CA GLY A 61 -19.20 4.07 8.85
C GLY A 61 -18.86 2.58 8.74
N TYR A 62 -18.78 2.03 7.53
CA TYR A 62 -18.29 0.67 7.29
C TYR A 62 -16.76 0.68 7.15
N VAL A 63 -16.14 -0.47 7.45
CA VAL A 63 -14.73 -0.71 7.16
C VAL A 63 -14.65 -1.27 5.75
N ASP A 64 -14.12 -0.45 4.86
CA ASP A 64 -13.86 -0.80 3.46
C ASP A 64 -12.34 -0.90 3.23
N TYR A 65 -11.92 -1.54 2.14
CA TYR A 65 -10.50 -1.75 1.80
C TYR A 65 -10.16 -1.08 0.49
N ALA A 66 -9.06 -0.33 0.49
CA ALA A 66 -8.54 0.37 -0.68
C ALA A 66 -7.23 -0.30 -1.15
N ALA A 67 -7.20 -0.73 -2.40
CA ALA A 67 -6.00 -1.27 -3.03
C ALA A 67 -4.98 -0.14 -3.26
N ILE A 68 -3.72 -0.37 -2.91
CA ILE A 68 -2.66 0.64 -2.96
C ILE A 68 -2.30 0.94 -4.41
N LYS A 69 -2.60 2.17 -4.84
CA LYS A 69 -2.36 2.66 -6.20
C LYS A 69 -0.98 3.30 -6.31
N GLU A 70 -0.66 4.22 -5.41
CA GLU A 70 0.55 5.03 -5.51
C GLU A 70 1.18 5.28 -4.13
N ILE A 71 2.49 5.46 -4.13
CA ILE A 71 3.28 5.76 -2.94
C ILE A 71 4.22 6.92 -3.27
N HIS A 72 4.13 8.01 -2.50
CA HIS A 72 4.89 9.24 -2.76
C HIS A 72 5.64 9.71 -1.53
N LEU A 73 6.90 10.10 -1.72
CA LEU A 73 7.64 10.86 -0.71
C LEU A 73 7.20 12.33 -0.75
N ARG A 74 6.45 12.77 0.26
CA ARG A 74 5.98 14.14 0.43
C ARG A 74 6.77 14.85 1.53
N GLY A 75 7.87 15.49 1.15
CA GLY A 75 8.73 16.20 2.10
C GLY A 75 9.34 15.26 3.14
N LYS A 76 8.72 15.19 4.33
CA LYS A 76 9.18 14.37 5.46
C LYS A 76 8.35 13.11 5.72
N TYR A 77 7.23 12.91 5.02
CA TYR A 77 6.38 11.73 5.18
C TYR A 77 6.19 10.99 3.88
N ILE A 78 5.73 9.75 3.98
CA ILE A 78 5.36 8.90 2.85
C ILE A 78 3.85 8.83 2.80
N GLU A 79 3.29 9.35 1.71
CA GLU A 79 1.87 9.30 1.37
C GLU A 79 1.58 8.04 0.57
N ILE A 80 0.50 7.35 0.92
CA ILE A 80 0.00 6.17 0.24
C ILE A 80 -1.42 6.50 -0.22
N THR A 81 -1.65 6.38 -1.53
CA THR A 81 -2.95 6.57 -2.15
C THR A 81 -3.52 5.20 -2.52
N GLY A 82 -4.75 4.94 -2.12
CA GLY A 82 -5.50 3.73 -2.46
C GLY A 82 -6.82 4.03 -3.16
N ILE A 83 -7.33 3.03 -3.86
CA ILE A 83 -8.58 3.06 -4.61
C ILE A 83 -9.50 1.96 -4.07
N LEU A 84 -10.76 2.29 -3.80
CA LEU A 84 -11.78 1.32 -3.42
C LEU A 84 -12.05 0.35 -4.58
N LYS A 85 -12.02 -0.95 -4.30
CA LYS A 85 -12.36 -1.99 -5.28
C LYS A 85 -13.87 -1.93 -5.60
N GLY A 86 -14.24 -1.94 -6.88
CA GLY A 86 -15.62 -2.14 -7.33
C GLY A 86 -16.48 -0.88 -7.51
N ASP A 87 -15.91 0.32 -7.41
CA ASP A 87 -16.60 1.57 -7.76
C ASP A 87 -16.16 2.07 -9.15
N SER A 88 -17.10 2.56 -9.96
CA SER A 88 -16.84 3.03 -11.33
C SER A 88 -16.09 4.36 -11.38
N TYR A 89 -16.06 5.09 -10.25
CA TYR A 89 -15.31 6.33 -10.05
C TYR A 89 -14.68 6.32 -8.65
N PRO A 90 -13.56 5.63 -8.44
CA PRO A 90 -13.07 5.41 -7.09
C PRO A 90 -12.57 6.71 -6.47
N GLU A 91 -13.15 7.09 -5.33
CA GLU A 91 -12.58 8.11 -4.47
C GLU A 91 -11.18 7.64 -4.02
N GLU A 92 -10.16 8.49 -4.22
CA GLU A 92 -8.81 8.22 -3.74
C GLU A 92 -8.76 8.40 -2.22
N ILE A 93 -8.37 7.34 -1.52
CA ILE A 93 -8.12 7.36 -0.09
C ILE A 93 -6.63 7.59 0.14
N LYS A 94 -6.28 8.54 1.00
CA LYS A 94 -4.89 8.88 1.31
C LYS A 94 -4.59 8.62 2.78
N VAL A 95 -3.49 7.91 3.02
CA VAL A 95 -2.98 7.63 4.36
C VAL A 95 -1.47 7.82 4.38
N GLN A 96 -0.90 8.06 5.55
CA GLN A 96 0.55 8.01 5.73
C GLN A 96 1.01 6.58 6.00
N LEU A 97 2.25 6.26 5.63
CA LEU A 97 2.87 4.97 5.99
C LEU A 97 2.79 4.68 7.51
N SER A 98 2.84 5.72 8.34
CA SER A 98 2.70 5.65 9.80
C SER A 98 1.29 5.27 10.28
N GLU A 99 0.29 5.30 9.40
CA GLU A 99 -1.10 4.94 9.69
C GLU A 99 -1.42 3.48 9.31
N LEU A 100 -0.61 2.85 8.45
CA LEU A 100 -0.79 1.43 8.12
C LEU A 100 -0.64 0.55 9.36
N ASP A 101 -1.51 -0.45 9.48
CA ASP A 101 -1.37 -1.49 10.47
C ASP A 101 -0.21 -2.45 10.14
N ILE A 102 0.00 -3.44 10.99
CA ILE A 102 1.09 -4.39 10.81
C ILE A 102 0.95 -5.25 9.55
N TYR A 103 -0.27 -5.69 9.24
CA TYR A 103 -0.53 -6.58 8.11
C TYR A 103 -0.32 -5.82 6.82
N CYS A 104 -0.92 -4.64 6.69
CA CYS A 104 -0.80 -3.78 5.52
C CYS A 104 0.65 -3.33 5.29
N SER A 105 1.37 -2.99 6.37
CA SER A 105 2.79 -2.63 6.29
C SER A 105 3.64 -3.81 5.78
N ALA A 106 3.44 -5.01 6.32
CA ALA A 106 4.19 -6.20 5.92
C ALA A 106 3.89 -6.61 4.48
N ALA A 107 2.60 -6.69 4.11
CA ALA A 107 2.16 -7.04 2.76
C ALA A 107 2.71 -6.07 1.71
N LEU A 108 2.71 -4.77 2.00
CA LEU A 108 3.29 -3.77 1.11
C LEU A 108 4.81 -3.91 0.97
N ALA A 109 5.53 -4.14 2.08
CA ALA A 109 6.97 -4.35 2.03
C ALA A 109 7.34 -5.58 1.19
N ASP A 110 6.67 -6.72 1.43
CA ASP A 110 6.90 -7.96 0.67
C ASP A 110 6.60 -7.78 -0.82
N TYR A 111 5.51 -7.08 -1.15
CA TYR A 111 5.16 -6.78 -2.54
C TYR A 111 6.23 -5.94 -3.23
N LEU A 112 6.69 -4.85 -2.60
CA LEU A 112 7.72 -3.98 -3.17
C LEU A 112 9.04 -4.71 -3.35
N LEU A 113 9.48 -5.49 -2.36
CA LEU A 113 10.71 -6.28 -2.45
C LEU A 113 10.64 -7.31 -3.57
N THR A 114 9.49 -7.94 -3.76
CA THR A 114 9.26 -8.89 -4.86
C THR A 114 9.37 -8.19 -6.23
N LYS A 115 8.83 -6.97 -6.35
CA LYS A 115 8.93 -6.17 -7.59
C LYS A 115 10.36 -5.67 -7.85
N GLU A 116 11.15 -5.35 -6.82
CA GLU A 116 12.58 -5.03 -7.00
C GLU A 116 13.41 -6.25 -7.42
N ALA A 117 13.04 -7.45 -6.97
CA ALA A 117 13.76 -8.69 -7.29
C ALA A 117 13.40 -9.28 -8.67
N ALA A 118 12.28 -8.88 -9.26
CA ALA A 118 11.90 -9.30 -10.59
C ALA A 118 12.84 -8.66 -11.64
N PRO A 119 13.42 -9.44 -12.57
CA PRO A 119 14.24 -8.88 -13.64
C PRO A 119 13.39 -7.93 -14.49
N ALA A 120 13.94 -6.77 -14.85
CA ALA A 120 13.32 -5.87 -15.81
C ALA A 120 13.13 -6.63 -17.14
N LEU A 121 11.87 -6.81 -17.55
CA LEU A 121 11.50 -7.40 -18.85
C LEU A 121 11.86 -6.47 -20.00
#